data_AF-A0A7S4MMQ8-F1
#
_entry.id   AF-A0A7S4MMQ8-F1
#
_cell.length_a   1.000
_cell.length_b   1.000
_cell.length_c   1.000
_cell.angle_alpha   90.00
_cell.angle_beta   90.00
_cell.angle_gamma   90.00
#
_symmetry.space_group_name_H-M   'P 1'
#
loop_
_entity.id
_entity.type
_entity.pdbx_description
1 polymer ?
#
loop_
_entity_poly.entity_id
_entity_poly.type
_entity_poly.pdbx_seq_one_letter_code
_entity_poly.pdbx_strand_id
1 'polypeptide(L)'
;TLSTSQVEVENGKFSTTDTVDLSFSQTGLVVNGSVILDGSTHKFEQSSIDVVSGVLQANFDSIVDALNSSVTVNGGNIEFTTTSSLNADESTIEVNTGSVSFTNSSTVDFASNTQLTINDGNFQLLNSAEFTAQSSNIDVLDGSFSTSDTSKAT
;
A
#
# COMPACT_ATOMS: atom_id res chain seq x y z
N THR A 1 -18.14 -8.15 0.27
CA THR A 1 -18.09 -7.16 1.35
C THR A 1 -18.05 -7.88 2.68
N LEU A 2 -17.02 -7.63 3.48
CA LEU A 2 -16.96 -8.02 4.88
C LEU A 2 -17.24 -6.78 5.73
N SER A 3 -18.08 -6.91 6.75
CA SER A 3 -18.46 -5.82 7.66
C SER A 3 -18.56 -6.37 9.07
N THR A 4 -17.77 -5.81 9.98
CA THR A 4 -17.58 -6.19 11.39
C THR A 4 -16.95 -7.56 11.60
N SER A 5 -15.61 -7.60 11.55
CA SER A 5 -14.73 -8.65 12.08
C SER A 5 -13.28 -8.33 11.70
N GLN A 6 -12.36 -9.20 12.08
CA GLN A 6 -11.01 -9.29 11.55
C GLN A 6 -10.95 -10.50 10.60
N VAL A 7 -10.22 -10.37 9.50
CA VAL A 7 -9.72 -11.50 8.71
C VAL A 7 -8.28 -11.71 9.14
N GLU A 8 -7.98 -12.88 9.67
CA GLU A 8 -6.63 -13.22 10.12
C GLU A 8 -6.07 -14.39 9.30
N VAL A 9 -4.84 -14.20 8.83
CA VAL A 9 -4.02 -15.26 8.24
C VAL A 9 -2.82 -15.45 9.17
N GLU A 10 -2.92 -16.44 10.07
CA GLU A 10 -1.92 -16.67 11.12
C GLU A 10 -0.55 -17.08 10.57
N ASN A 11 -0.51 -17.70 9.39
CA ASN A 11 0.70 -18.02 8.64
C ASN A 11 0.37 -18.13 7.16
N GLY A 12 1.14 -17.44 6.30
CA GLY A 12 1.10 -17.65 4.86
C GLY A 12 0.76 -16.39 4.07
N LYS A 13 0.02 -16.54 2.98
CA LYS A 13 -0.25 -15.46 2.04
C LYS A 13 -1.75 -15.23 1.90
N PHE A 14 -2.19 -13.99 2.06
CA PHE A 14 -3.49 -13.56 1.55
C PHE A 14 -3.30 -13.08 0.11
N SER A 15 -4.11 -13.56 -0.83
CA SER A 15 -4.01 -13.05 -2.19
C SER A 15 -5.27 -13.07 -3.00
N THR A 16 -5.39 -12.09 -3.87
CA THR A 16 -6.32 -12.04 -5.00
C THR A 16 -5.56 -12.20 -6.29
N THR A 17 -6.24 -12.77 -7.28
CA THR A 17 -5.76 -12.88 -8.67
C THR A 17 -6.93 -12.65 -9.61
N ASP A 18 -6.63 -12.27 -10.85
CA ASP A 18 -7.61 -12.03 -11.92
C ASP A 18 -8.61 -10.90 -11.58
N THR A 19 -9.91 -11.12 -11.79
CA THR A 19 -10.96 -10.12 -11.63
C THR A 19 -11.70 -10.31 -10.31
N VAL A 20 -11.00 -10.11 -9.19
CA VAL A 20 -11.60 -10.18 -7.86
C VAL A 20 -11.61 -8.79 -7.24
N ASP A 21 -12.77 -8.15 -7.22
CA ASP A 21 -12.91 -6.92 -6.43
C ASP A 21 -13.09 -7.27 -4.95
N LEU A 22 -12.25 -6.67 -4.11
CA LEU A 22 -12.38 -6.81 -2.66
C LEU A 22 -12.93 -5.52 -2.08
N SER A 23 -13.78 -5.67 -1.06
CA SER A 23 -14.27 -4.53 -0.30
C SER A 23 -14.39 -4.90 1.18
N PHE A 24 -13.54 -4.24 1.97
CA PHE A 24 -13.54 -4.24 3.42
C PHE A 24 -14.16 -2.92 3.89
N SER A 25 -15.12 -3.02 4.80
CA SER A 25 -15.70 -1.86 5.48
C SER A 25 -15.68 -2.13 6.98
N GLN A 26 -15.03 -1.27 7.76
CA GLN A 26 -14.92 -1.45 9.22
C GLN A 26 -14.39 -2.84 9.60
N THR A 27 -13.38 -3.33 8.86
CA THR A 27 -12.85 -4.70 8.98
C THR A 27 -11.33 -4.67 8.89
N GLY A 28 -10.64 -5.33 9.81
CA GLY A 28 -9.17 -5.47 9.76
C GLY A 28 -8.75 -6.70 8.96
N LEU A 29 -7.71 -6.57 8.13
CA LEU A 29 -7.01 -7.68 7.50
C LEU A 29 -5.63 -7.80 8.14
N VAL A 30 -5.40 -8.86 8.91
CA VAL A 30 -4.12 -9.13 9.57
C VAL A 30 -3.50 -10.37 8.98
N VAL A 31 -2.27 -10.25 8.48
CA VAL A 31 -1.58 -11.34 7.79
C VAL A 31 -0.18 -11.48 8.36
N ASN A 32 0.09 -12.63 8.95
CA ASN A 32 1.45 -13.04 9.27
C ASN A 32 2.07 -13.76 8.07
N GLY A 33 2.53 -12.91 7.15
CA GLY A 33 3.07 -13.23 5.85
C GLY A 33 2.48 -12.27 4.80
N SER A 34 2.64 -12.55 3.51
CA SER A 34 2.41 -11.54 2.49
C SER A 34 0.94 -11.30 2.14
N VAL A 35 0.61 -10.05 1.81
CA VAL A 35 -0.64 -9.65 1.15
C VAL A 35 -0.31 -9.33 -0.30
N ILE A 36 -0.87 -10.07 -1.25
CA ILE A 36 -0.62 -9.86 -2.68
C ILE A 36 -1.94 -9.60 -3.41
N LEU A 37 -2.07 -8.41 -3.98
CA LEU A 37 -3.27 -7.91 -4.61
C LEU A 37 -3.03 -7.76 -6.13
N ASP A 38 -3.47 -8.74 -6.90
CA ASP A 38 -3.26 -8.74 -8.36
C ASP A 38 -4.58 -8.49 -9.09
N GLY A 39 -4.56 -7.53 -10.02
CA GLY A 39 -5.73 -7.15 -10.79
C GLY A 39 -6.83 -6.46 -9.97
N SER A 40 -7.85 -5.96 -10.68
CA SER A 40 -9.11 -5.50 -10.08
C SER A 40 -8.98 -4.32 -9.09
N THR A 41 -10.07 -3.98 -8.39
CA THR A 41 -10.10 -2.94 -7.37
C THR A 41 -10.31 -3.52 -5.97
N HIS A 42 -9.46 -3.12 -5.03
CA HIS A 42 -9.48 -3.55 -3.64
C HIS A 42 -9.68 -2.34 -2.73
N LYS A 43 -10.89 -2.23 -2.20
CA LYS A 43 -11.32 -1.11 -1.36
C LYS A 43 -11.24 -1.47 0.13
N PHE A 44 -10.58 -0.62 0.90
CA PHE A 44 -10.54 -0.63 2.35
C PHE A 44 -11.11 0.70 2.84
N GLU A 45 -12.28 0.65 3.45
CA GLU A 45 -12.97 1.83 3.98
C GLU A 45 -13.12 1.69 5.48
N GLN A 46 -12.57 2.64 6.24
CA GLN A 46 -12.53 2.58 7.71
C GLN A 46 -11.95 1.26 8.21
N SER A 47 -10.93 0.75 7.54
CA SER A 47 -10.42 -0.62 7.68
C SER A 47 -8.91 -0.60 7.97
N SER A 48 -8.35 -1.75 8.37
CA SER A 48 -6.89 -1.89 8.53
C SER A 48 -6.32 -2.99 7.63
N ILE A 49 -5.08 -2.79 7.18
CA ILE A 49 -4.24 -3.83 6.59
C ILE A 49 -2.97 -3.92 7.44
N ASP A 50 -2.78 -5.02 8.15
CA ASP A 50 -1.62 -5.25 9.01
C ASP A 50 -0.82 -6.45 8.49
N VAL A 51 0.28 -6.16 7.79
CA VAL A 51 1.24 -7.16 7.32
C VAL A 51 2.31 -7.34 8.40
N VAL A 52 2.15 -8.37 9.22
CA VAL A 52 3.03 -8.64 10.37
C VAL A 52 4.43 -9.07 9.90
N SER A 53 4.50 -9.84 8.82
CA SER A 53 5.75 -10.24 8.17
C SER A 53 5.54 -10.35 6.66
N GLY A 54 6.59 -10.23 5.85
CA GLY A 54 6.45 -10.33 4.39
C GLY A 54 6.08 -9.01 3.72
N VAL A 55 5.50 -9.07 2.53
CA VAL A 55 5.30 -7.92 1.63
C VAL A 55 3.81 -7.59 1.49
N LEU A 56 3.49 -6.29 1.40
CA LEU A 56 2.25 -5.82 0.80
C LEU A 56 2.55 -5.49 -0.66
N GLN A 57 2.02 -6.27 -1.59
CA GLN A 57 2.29 -6.12 -3.01
C GLN A 57 1.00 -5.90 -3.79
N ALA A 58 1.05 -5.02 -4.79
CA ALA A 58 0.01 -4.92 -5.81
C ALA A 58 0.59 -4.96 -7.23
N ASN A 59 -0.06 -5.71 -8.12
CA ASN A 59 0.40 -5.89 -9.51
C ASN A 59 -0.75 -5.87 -10.51
N PHE A 60 -0.39 -5.81 -11.80
CA PHE A 60 -1.27 -6.11 -12.94
C PHE A 60 -2.58 -5.31 -12.93
N ASP A 61 -2.50 -3.98 -13.04
CA ASP A 61 -3.66 -3.08 -13.02
C ASP A 61 -4.48 -3.11 -11.70
N SER A 62 -3.93 -3.67 -10.61
CA SER A 62 -4.57 -3.62 -9.29
C SER A 62 -4.67 -2.19 -8.77
N ILE A 63 -5.86 -1.81 -8.30
CA ILE A 63 -6.11 -0.55 -7.61
C ILE A 63 -6.40 -0.85 -6.15
N VAL A 64 -5.62 -0.27 -5.23
CA VAL A 64 -5.84 -0.35 -3.79
C VAL A 64 -6.34 1.01 -3.29
N ASP A 65 -7.58 1.07 -2.85
CA ASP A 65 -8.18 2.27 -2.27
C ASP A 65 -8.22 2.16 -0.73
N ALA A 66 -7.44 2.99 -0.04
CA ALA A 66 -7.44 3.12 1.41
C ALA A 66 -8.14 4.43 1.81
N LEU A 67 -9.37 4.34 2.30
CA LEU A 67 -10.18 5.49 2.68
C LEU A 67 -10.43 5.47 4.18
N ASN A 68 -10.01 6.52 4.89
CA ASN A 68 -10.13 6.59 6.35
C ASN A 68 -9.53 5.33 7.03
N SER A 69 -8.42 4.81 6.50
CA SER A 69 -7.91 3.47 6.82
C SER A 69 -6.46 3.51 7.32
N SER A 70 -6.00 2.40 7.89
CA SER A 70 -4.61 2.21 8.28
C SER A 70 -3.95 1.07 7.51
N VAL A 71 -2.70 1.26 7.10
CA VAL A 71 -1.87 0.23 6.47
C VAL A 71 -0.55 0.17 7.24
N THR A 72 -0.25 -0.98 7.85
CA THR A 72 0.99 -1.18 8.60
C THR A 72 1.74 -2.40 8.06
N VAL A 73 3.01 -2.22 7.71
CA VAL A 73 3.92 -3.31 7.31
C VAL A 73 5.09 -3.37 8.28
N ASN A 74 5.16 -4.45 9.06
CA ASN A 74 6.13 -4.59 10.14
C ASN A 74 7.45 -5.27 9.73
N GLY A 75 7.43 -6.15 8.72
CA GLY A 75 8.55 -7.04 8.41
C GLY A 75 8.80 -7.25 6.93
N GLY A 76 8.70 -6.18 6.13
CA GLY A 76 9.00 -6.20 4.71
C GLY A 76 8.51 -4.95 3.97
N ASN A 77 8.37 -5.07 2.66
CA ASN A 77 8.18 -3.91 1.78
C ASN A 77 6.70 -3.63 1.48
N ILE A 78 6.45 -2.42 0.99
CA ILE A 78 5.28 -2.11 0.16
C ILE A 78 5.77 -2.02 -1.30
N GLU A 79 5.16 -2.77 -2.20
CA GLU A 79 5.60 -2.88 -3.59
C GLU A 79 4.42 -2.79 -4.56
N PHE A 80 4.40 -1.74 -5.38
CA PHE A 80 3.41 -1.55 -6.44
C PHE A 80 4.12 -1.56 -7.80
N THR A 81 3.61 -2.36 -8.75
CA THR A 81 4.21 -2.48 -10.08
C THR A 81 3.18 -2.82 -11.15
N THR A 82 3.59 -2.70 -12.42
CA THR A 82 2.78 -3.09 -13.60
C THR A 82 1.40 -2.42 -13.58
N THR A 83 1.40 -1.09 -13.67
CA THR A 83 0.20 -0.23 -13.76
C THR A 83 -0.73 -0.32 -12.53
N SER A 84 -0.24 -0.79 -11.39
CA SER A 84 -1.01 -0.78 -10.14
C SER A 84 -1.08 0.61 -9.51
N SER A 85 -2.11 0.86 -8.71
CA SER A 85 -2.32 2.15 -8.04
C SER A 85 -2.58 1.99 -6.55
N LEU A 86 -2.00 2.87 -5.72
CA LEU A 86 -2.42 3.10 -4.34
C LEU A 86 -3.10 4.47 -4.24
N ASN A 87 -4.38 4.49 -3.90
CA ASN A 87 -5.10 5.73 -3.62
C ASN A 87 -5.40 5.78 -2.12
N ALA A 88 -4.93 6.81 -1.44
CA ALA A 88 -5.16 6.98 -0.01
C ALA A 88 -5.76 8.36 0.30
N ASP A 89 -6.78 8.36 1.14
CA ASP A 89 -7.45 9.56 1.62
C ASP A 89 -7.76 9.42 3.11
N GLU A 90 -7.41 10.46 3.88
CA GLU A 90 -7.56 10.51 5.34
C GLU A 90 -6.99 9.26 6.04
N SER A 91 -5.85 8.74 5.56
CA SER A 91 -5.31 7.43 5.96
C SER A 91 -3.91 7.50 6.55
N THR A 92 -3.50 6.46 7.29
CA THR A 92 -2.13 6.33 7.81
C THR A 92 -1.46 5.09 7.25
N ILE A 93 -0.25 5.25 6.72
CA ILE A 93 0.57 4.18 6.17
C ILE A 93 1.89 4.17 6.92
N GLU A 94 2.23 3.05 7.56
CA GLU A 94 3.46 2.89 8.34
C GLU A 94 4.24 1.66 7.86
N VAL A 95 5.53 1.84 7.59
CA VAL A 95 6.46 0.75 7.30
C VAL A 95 7.57 0.78 8.35
N ASN A 96 7.54 -0.21 9.25
CA ASN A 96 8.49 -0.27 10.37
C ASN A 96 9.85 -0.81 9.95
N THR A 97 9.89 -1.74 9.00
CA THR A 97 11.13 -2.33 8.50
C THR A 97 10.93 -2.75 7.06
N GLY A 98 11.62 -2.10 6.13
CA GLY A 98 11.50 -2.32 4.69
C GLY A 98 11.26 -1.04 3.90
N SER A 99 11.33 -1.15 2.59
CA SER A 99 11.17 0.00 1.69
C SER A 99 9.76 0.05 1.09
N VAL A 100 9.36 1.25 0.68
CA VAL A 100 8.17 1.48 -0.15
C VAL A 100 8.64 1.74 -1.57
N SER A 101 8.15 0.98 -2.55
CA SER A 101 8.53 1.15 -3.95
C SER A 101 7.35 1.11 -4.90
N PHE A 102 7.37 2.04 -5.85
CA PHE A 102 6.47 2.10 -6.99
C PHE A 102 7.32 2.03 -8.25
N THR A 103 6.98 1.11 -9.15
CA THR A 103 7.78 0.81 -10.33
C THR A 103 6.93 0.65 -11.59
N ASN A 104 7.54 0.88 -12.75
CA ASN A 104 6.82 0.91 -14.04
C ASN A 104 5.76 2.02 -14.03
N SER A 105 4.63 1.85 -14.72
CA SER A 105 3.55 2.84 -14.77
C SER A 105 2.64 2.82 -13.54
N SER A 106 3.14 2.42 -12.37
CA SER A 106 2.35 2.42 -11.13
C SER A 106 2.16 3.84 -10.60
N THR A 107 1.05 4.08 -9.91
CA THR A 107 0.74 5.38 -9.32
C THR A 107 0.52 5.29 -7.81
N VAL A 108 0.81 6.37 -7.10
CA VAL A 108 0.38 6.58 -5.72
C VAL A 108 -0.18 7.98 -5.58
N ASP A 109 -1.40 8.08 -5.06
CA ASP A 109 -2.11 9.33 -4.85
C ASP A 109 -2.57 9.46 -3.41
N PHE A 110 -1.99 10.43 -2.70
CA PHE A 110 -2.39 10.82 -1.34
C PHE A 110 -3.24 12.09 -1.44
N ALA A 111 -4.56 11.91 -1.49
CA ALA A 111 -5.52 12.95 -1.84
C ALA A 111 -5.68 14.02 -0.75
N SER A 112 -5.84 13.62 0.51
CA SER A 112 -5.88 14.55 1.64
C SER A 112 -5.52 13.88 2.95
N ASN A 113 -4.93 14.67 3.87
CA ASN A 113 -4.68 14.31 5.27
C ASN A 113 -4.08 12.90 5.47
N THR A 114 -3.30 12.43 4.50
CA THR A 114 -2.69 11.10 4.54
C THR A 114 -1.29 11.22 5.10
N GLN A 115 -0.89 10.24 5.90
CA GLN A 115 0.45 10.19 6.50
C GLN A 115 1.14 8.92 6.05
N LEU A 116 2.32 9.05 5.44
CA LEU A 116 3.24 7.94 5.21
C LEU A 116 4.45 8.09 6.12
N THR A 117 4.75 7.06 6.92
CA THR A 117 5.96 6.99 7.73
C THR A 117 6.73 5.73 7.37
N ILE A 118 8.00 5.88 7.01
CA ILE A 118 8.94 4.79 6.76
C ILE A 118 10.03 4.92 7.81
N ASN A 119 10.02 4.02 8.80
CA ASN A 119 10.93 4.08 9.94
C ASN A 119 12.35 3.63 9.53
N ASP A 120 12.47 2.51 8.82
CA ASP A 120 13.74 1.96 8.33
C ASP A 120 13.57 1.45 6.88
N GLY A 121 14.14 2.18 5.93
CA GLY A 121 14.06 1.87 4.50
C GLY A 121 13.88 3.09 3.60
N ASN A 122 13.78 2.84 2.29
CA ASN A 122 13.68 3.90 1.29
C ASN A 122 12.25 4.06 0.77
N PHE A 123 11.94 5.25 0.25
CA PHE A 123 10.80 5.48 -0.63
C PHE A 123 11.31 5.67 -2.06
N GLN A 124 10.89 4.82 -3.00
CA GLN A 124 11.47 4.75 -4.34
C GLN A 124 10.40 4.80 -5.44
N LEU A 125 10.61 5.66 -6.43
CA LEU A 125 9.83 5.72 -7.67
C LEU A 125 10.73 5.39 -8.86
N LEU A 126 10.43 4.33 -9.61
CA LEU A 126 11.31 3.78 -10.66
C LEU A 126 10.59 3.59 -12.02
N ASN A 127 11.36 3.61 -13.12
CA ASN A 127 10.95 3.46 -14.52
C ASN A 127 9.99 4.54 -15.05
N SER A 128 8.77 4.65 -14.51
CA SER A 128 7.76 5.65 -14.92
C SER A 128 6.72 5.90 -13.84
N ALA A 129 7.04 5.64 -12.57
CA ALA A 129 6.07 5.70 -11.50
C ALA A 129 5.71 7.15 -11.18
N GLU A 130 4.46 7.40 -10.81
CA GLU A 130 3.99 8.74 -10.47
C GLU A 130 3.48 8.78 -9.04
N PHE A 131 3.87 9.82 -8.31
CA PHE A 131 3.45 10.08 -6.94
C PHE A 131 2.87 11.49 -6.84
N THR A 132 1.68 11.58 -6.25
CA THR A 132 1.02 12.83 -5.91
C THR A 132 0.69 12.87 -4.42
N ALA A 133 0.97 13.99 -3.76
CA ALA A 133 0.55 14.20 -2.38
C ALA A 133 -0.04 15.59 -2.18
N GLN A 134 -1.32 15.63 -1.82
CA GLN A 134 -2.02 16.86 -1.49
C GLN A 134 -2.32 16.89 0.00
N SER A 135 -1.88 17.97 0.67
CA SER A 135 -2.14 18.20 2.10
C SER A 135 -1.83 16.97 2.98
N SER A 136 -0.74 16.29 2.67
CA SER A 136 -0.33 15.02 3.25
C SER A 136 1.12 15.09 3.72
N ASN A 137 1.50 14.25 4.68
CA ASN A 137 2.84 14.22 5.25
C ASN A 137 3.54 12.92 4.88
N ILE A 138 4.83 13.01 4.53
CA ILE A 138 5.66 11.86 4.19
C ILE A 138 6.96 11.98 4.96
N ASP A 139 7.19 11.05 5.87
CA ASP A 139 8.38 10.96 6.70
C ASP A 139 9.17 9.69 6.34
N VAL A 140 10.40 9.89 5.86
CA VAL A 140 11.37 8.79 5.65
C VAL A 140 12.50 9.00 6.65
N LEU A 141 12.49 8.24 7.74
CA LEU A 141 13.33 8.51 8.91
C LEU A 141 14.75 7.98 8.71
N ASP A 142 14.93 6.66 8.67
CA ASP A 142 16.24 6.02 8.45
C ASP A 142 16.35 5.51 7.01
N GLY A 143 16.34 6.44 6.06
CA GLY A 143 16.57 6.12 4.66
C GLY A 143 16.50 7.32 3.73
N SER A 144 16.10 7.09 2.49
CA SER A 144 16.03 8.13 1.48
C SER A 144 14.78 8.04 0.62
N PHE A 145 14.31 9.20 0.19
CA PHE A 145 13.38 9.30 -0.93
C PHE A 145 14.18 9.44 -2.24
N SER A 146 13.84 8.65 -3.25
CA SER A 146 14.50 8.68 -4.55
C SER A 146 13.51 8.50 -5.71
N THR A 147 13.77 9.24 -6.79
CA THR A 147 13.07 9.10 -8.06
C THR A 147 14.08 8.78 -9.15
N SER A 148 13.73 7.93 -10.11
CA SER A 148 14.61 7.52 -11.22
C SER A 148 13.85 7.40 -12.54
N ASP A 149 14.60 7.41 -13.63
CA ASP A 149 14.10 7.36 -15.01
C ASP A 149 13.09 8.49 -15.30
N THR A 150 11.88 8.16 -15.76
CA THR A 150 10.84 9.15 -16.06
C THR A 150 9.82 9.29 -14.94
N SER A 151 10.13 8.77 -13.75
CA SER A 151 9.25 8.83 -12.58
C SER A 151 9.10 10.26 -12.07
N LYS A 152 7.94 10.57 -11.47
CA LYS A 152 7.60 11.92 -11.01
C LYS A 152 7.02 11.89 -9.61
N ALA A 153 7.29 12.93 -8.86
CA ALA A 153 6.66 13.21 -7.57
C ALA A 153 6.24 14.68 -7.53
N THR A 154 4.99 14.96 -7.17
CA THR A 154 4.42 16.32 -7.12
C THR A 154 3.60 16.56 -5.88
#